data_AF-A0A527REA3-F1
#
_entry.id   AF-A0A527REA3-F1
#
_cell.length_a   1.000
_cell.length_b   1.000
_cell.length_c   1.000
_cell.angle_alpha   90.00
_cell.angle_beta   90.00
_cell.angle_gamma   90.00
#
_symmetry.space_group_name_H-M   'P 1'
#
loop_
_entity.id
_entity.type
_entity.pdbx_description
1 polymer ?
#
loop_
_entity_poly.entity_id
_entity_poly.type
_entity_poly.pdbx_seq_one_letter_code
_entity_poly.pdbx_strand_id
1 'polypeptide(L)' 'LELQSLAIYVLAAINRDNLRSTEAGLKYFVLGALSSGMLLYGISLVYGYTGNTGFQEIATALGSGERQLGLVFGLVFV' A
#
# COMPACT_ATOMS: atom_id res chain seq x y z
N LEU A 1 8.00 3.94 -0.39
CA LEU A 1 6.76 4.41 0.25
C LEU A 1 6.86 4.27 1.76
N GLU A 2 6.97 3.05 2.30
CA GLU A 2 7.00 2.81 3.76
C GLU A 2 8.02 3.65 4.55
N LEU A 3 9.27 3.77 4.06
CA LEU A 3 10.30 4.55 4.75
C LEU A 3 9.92 6.04 4.89
N GLN A 4 9.31 6.60 3.84
CA GLN A 4 8.82 7.98 3.86
C GLN A 4 7.64 8.11 4.82
N SER A 5 6.68 7.19 4.75
CA SER A 5 5.50 7.19 5.61
C SER A 5 5.90 7.13 7.10
N LEU A 6 6.86 6.25 7.45
CA LEU A 6 7.39 6.14 8.81
C LEU A 6 7.98 7.45 9.32
N ALA A 7 8.76 8.15 8.49
CA ALA A 7 9.32 9.45 8.85
C ALA A 7 8.21 10.48 9.11
N ILE A 8 7.15 10.50 8.29
CA ILE A 8 6.04 11.44 8.48
C ILE A 8 5.22 11.10 9.73
N TYR A 9 5.05 9.83 10.09
CA TYR A 9 4.38 9.44 11.33
C TYR A 9 5.11 10.00 12.56
N VAL A 10 6.44 9.94 12.56
CA VAL A 10 7.28 10.52 13.62
C VAL A 10 7.15 12.05 13.63
N LEU A 11 7.16 12.69 12.46
CA LEU A 11 7.01 14.16 12.36
C LEU A 11 5.63 14.63 12.86
N ALA A 12 4.56 13.88 12.61
CA ALA A 12 3.21 14.20 13.11
C ALA A 12 3.11 14.11 14.65
N ALA A 13 3.91 13.25 15.27
CA ALA A 13 3.99 13.06 16.72
C ALA A 13 5.14 13.84 17.39
N ILE A 14 5.80 14.77 16.68
CA ILE A 14 7.04 15.40 17.17
C ILE A 14 6.83 16.21 18.46
N ASN A 15 5.66 16.83 18.62
CA ASN A 15 5.30 17.61 19.80
C ASN A 15 4.61 16.73 20.85
N ARG A 16 5.40 15.87 21.51
CA ARG A 16 4.93 14.86 22.48
C ARG A 16 4.13 15.41 23.66
N ASP A 17 4.36 16.66 24.06
CA ASP A 17 3.68 17.29 25.20
C ASP A 17 2.30 17.85 24.80
N ASN A 18 2.00 17.92 23.49
CA ASN A 18 0.70 18.29 22.98
C ASN A 18 -0.13 17.04 22.65
N LEU A 19 -1.16 16.79 23.46
CA LEU A 19 -2.13 15.71 23.27
C LEU A 19 -2.66 15.59 21.84
N ARG A 20 -2.94 16.71 21.16
CA ARG A 20 -3.45 16.70 19.78
C ARG A 20 -2.40 16.20 18.78
N SER A 21 -1.12 16.51 18.99
CA SER A 21 -0.02 16.05 18.13
C SER A 21 0.18 14.55 18.28
N THR A 22 0.21 14.05 19.51
CA THR A 22 0.36 12.63 19.80
C THR A 22 -0.82 11.82 19.25
N GLU A 23 -2.05 12.31 19.41
CA GLU A 23 -3.25 11.68 18.86
C GLU A 23 -3.24 11.68 17.32
N ALA A 24 -2.85 12.80 16.70
CA ALA A 24 -2.74 12.90 15.24
C ALA A 24 -1.70 11.93 14.66
N GLY A 25 -0.52 11.84 15.29
CA GLY A 25 0.52 10.89 14.88
C GLY A 25 0.06 9.43 14.99
N LEU A 26 -0.62 9.06 16.08
CA LEU A 26 -1.18 7.72 16.25
C LEU A 26 -2.25 7.40 15.19
N LYS A 27 -3.20 8.31 14.96
CA LYS A 27 -4.24 8.15 13.93
C LYS A 27 -3.63 7.98 12.55
N TYR A 28 -2.62 8.79 12.23
CA TYR A 28 -1.98 8.76 10.93
C TYR A 28 -1.15 7.48 10.74
N PHE A 29 -0.45 7.02 11.77
CA PHE A 29 0.22 5.72 11.77
C PHE A 29 -0.76 4.56 11.53
N VAL A 30 -1.88 4.50 12.26
CA VAL A 30 -2.84 3.38 12.14
C VAL A 30 -3.51 3.35 10.76
N LEU A 31 -3.99 4.50 10.28
CA LEU A 31 -4.61 4.60 8.95
C LEU A 31 -3.59 4.29 7.85
N GLY A 32 -2.36 4.78 8.01
CA GLY A 32 -1.28 4.54 7.07
C GLY A 32 -0.84 3.09 7.04
N ALA A 33 -0.66 2.43 8.19
CA ALA A 33 -0.32 1.01 8.26
C ALA A 33 -1.40 0.11 7.64
N LEU A 34 -2.68 0.44 7.84
CA LEU A 34 -3.79 -0.27 7.20
C LEU A 34 -3.77 -0.08 5.67
N SER A 35 -3.54 1.15 5.20
CA SER A 35 -3.39 1.44 3.76
C SER A 35 -2.21 0.69 3.15
N SER A 36 -1.05 0.68 3.81
CA SER A 36 0.13 -0.06 3.37
C SER A 36 -0.13 -1.57 3.32
N GLY A 37 -0.89 -2.10 4.28
CA GLY A 37 -1.31 -3.50 4.28
C GLY A 37 -2.20 -3.86 3.08
N MET A 38 -3.17 -3.00 2.74
CA MET A 38 -4.01 -3.18 1.55
C MET A 38 -3.18 -3.14 0.26
N LEU A 39 -2.27 -2.16 0.14
CA LEU A 39 -1.35 -2.06 -0.99
C LEU A 39 -0.48 -3.32 -1.15
N LEU A 40 0.13 -3.81 -0.06
CA LEU A 40 0.95 -5.02 -0.07
C LEU A 40 0.15 -6.26 -0.47
N TYR A 41 -1.09 -6.36 0.01
CA TYR A 41 -1.98 -7.46 -0.37
C TYR A 41 -2.38 -7.39 -1.85
N GLY A 42 -2.65 -6.18 -2.37
CA GLY A 42 -2.90 -5.95 -3.80
C GLY A 42 -1.70 -6.36 -4.67
N ILE A 43 -0.50 -5.93 -4.30
CA ILE A 43 0.75 -6.33 -4.98
C ILE A 43 0.94 -7.85 -4.92
N SER A 44 0.65 -8.49 -3.79
CA SER A 44 0.75 -9.95 -3.66
C SER A 44 -0.21 -10.68 -4.59
N LEU A 45 -1.44 -10.18 -4.80
CA LEU A 45 -2.39 -10.76 -5.74
C LEU A 45 -1.92 -10.56 -7.18
N VAL A 46 -1.48 -9.35 -7.54
CA VAL A 46 -0.93 -9.07 -8.88
C VAL A 46 0.25 -9.99 -9.17
N TYR A 47 1.17 -10.16 -8.23
CA TYR A 47 2.29 -11.10 -8.36
C TYR A 47 1.81 -12.55 -8.47
N GLY A 48 0.82 -12.97 -7.67
CA GLY A 48 0.28 -14.33 -7.72
C GLY A 48 -0.30 -14.73 -9.08
N TYR A 49 -0.86 -13.76 -9.82
CA TYR A 49 -1.46 -13.99 -11.14
C TYR A 49 -0.51 -13.72 -12.31
N THR A 50 0.44 -12.79 -12.18
CA THR A 50 1.37 -12.41 -13.25
C THR A 50 2.74 -13.07 -13.15
N GLY A 51 3.11 -13.57 -11.97
CA GLY A 51 4.42 -14.13 -11.65
C GLY A 51 5.57 -13.12 -11.69
N ASN A 52 5.27 -11.84 -11.89
CA ASN A 52 6.24 -10.79 -12.12
C ASN A 52 5.97 -9.58 -11.23
N THR A 53 7.03 -8.84 -10.93
CA THR A 53 6.95 -7.57 -10.19
C THR A 53 7.23 -6.35 -11.08
N GLY A 54 7.70 -6.59 -12.31
CA GLY A 54 7.97 -5.54 -13.28
C GLY A 54 6.69 -5.06 -13.99
N PHE A 55 6.58 -3.74 -14.16
CA PHE A 55 5.38 -3.13 -14.73
C PHE A 55 5.15 -3.50 -16.20
N GLN A 56 6.21 -3.73 -16.97
CA GLN A 56 6.10 -4.11 -18.38
C GLN A 56 5.51 -5.52 -18.50
N GLU A 57 6.01 -6.45 -17.72
CA GLU A 57 5.58 -7.84 -17.67
C GLU A 57 4.12 -7.93 -17.18
N ILE A 58 3.77 -7.18 -16.13
CA ILE A 58 2.39 -7.07 -15.63
C ILE A 58 1.45 -6.54 -16.73
N ALA A 59 1.86 -5.50 -17.47
CA ALA A 59 1.05 -4.95 -18.57
C ALA A 59 0.87 -5.96 -19.71
N THR A 60 1.91 -6.73 -20.06
CA THR A 60 1.80 -7.79 -21.07
C THR A 60 0.90 -8.95 -20.63
N ALA A 61 0.97 -9.35 -19.35
CA ALA A 61 0.10 -10.38 -18.77
C ALA A 61 -1.38 -9.96 -18.77
N LEU A 62 -1.65 -8.66 -18.55
CA LEU A 62 -3.00 -8.09 -18.62
C LEU A 62 -3.57 -8.05 -20.06
N GLY A 63 -2.72 -7.87 -21.06
CA GLY A 63 -3.12 -7.75 -22.47
C GLY A 63 -3.32 -9.08 -23.20
N SER A 64 -2.76 -10.18 -22.68
CA SER A 64 -2.67 -11.48 -23.38
C SER A 64 -3.64 -12.56 -22.88
N GLY A 65 -4.37 -12.33 -21.79
CA GLY A 65 -5.23 -13.35 -21.15
C GLY A 65 -6.67 -12.91 -20.87
N GLU A 66 -7.52 -13.88 -20.51
CA GLU A 66 -8.83 -13.60 -19.92
C GLU A 66 -8.66 -12.80 -18.62
N ARG A 67 -9.56 -11.83 -18.41
CA ARG A 67 -9.55 -10.99 -17.20
C ARG A 67 -9.91 -11.83 -15.97
N GLN A 68 -8.88 -12.29 -15.26
CA GLN A 68 -9.05 -13.01 -14.00
C GLN A 68 -9.50 -12.04 -12.92
N LEU A 69 -10.63 -12.34 -12.27
CA LEU A 69 -11.22 -11.46 -11.25
C LEU A 69 -10.25 -11.15 -10.10
N GLY A 70 -9.40 -12.10 -9.72
CA GLY A 70 -8.40 -11.91 -8.67
C GLY A 70 -7.32 -10.88 -9.02
N LEU A 71 -6.96 -10.76 -10.30
CA LEU A 71 -6.03 -9.73 -10.78
C LEU A 71 -6.67 -8.34 -10.75
N VAL A 72 -7.96 -8.25 -11.10
CA VAL A 72 -8.73 -6.99 -10.98
C VAL A 72 -8.83 -6.57 -9.52
N PHE A 73 -9.13 -7.50 -8.61
CA PHE A 73 -9.12 -7.23 -7.17
C PHE A 73 -7.75 -6.76 -6.67
N GLY A 74 -6.67 -7.40 -7.13
CA GLY A 74 -5.31 -6.97 -6.82
C GLY A 74 -5.05 -5.51 -7.25
N LEU A 75 -5.46 -5.14 -8.47
CA LEU A 75 -5.31 -3.77 -8.98
C LEU A 75 -6.18 -2.73 -8.27
N VAL A 76 -7.33 -3.11 -7.70
CA VAL A 76 -8.17 -2.17 -6.92
C VAL A 76 -7.52 -1.81 -5.58
N PHE A 77 -6.71 -2.70 -5.03
CA PHE A 77 -6.02 -2.49 -3.76
C PHE A 77 -4.67 -1.78 -3.90
N VAL A 78 -4.14 -1.69 -5.12
CA VAL A 78 -2.91 -0.94 -5.47
C VAL A 78 -3.25 0.49 -5.82
#